data_AF-A0A369BIA6-F1
#
_entry.id   AF-A0A369BIA6-F1
#
_cell.length_a   1.000
_cell.length_b   1.000
_cell.length_c   1.000
_cell.angle_alpha   90.00
_cell.angle_beta   90.00
_cell.angle_gamma   90.00
#
_symmetry.space_group_name_H-M   'P 1'
#
loop_
_entity.id
_entity.type
_entity.pdbx_description
1 polymer ?
#
loop_
_entity_poly.entity_id
_entity_poly.type
_entity_poly.pdbx_seq_one_letter_code
_entity_poly.pdbx_strand_id
1 'polypeptide(L)'
;MIIRQLKAKQFEGLHKFLVTKAHVEPLEASYTVNMTINDVEYVIKVQPERYNKIAVLQVLRIYREECGPRFELITKGNLLSSLLEMLIYQRVG
;
A
#
# COMPACT_ATOMS: atom_id res chain seq x y z
N MET A 1 -1.12 7.90 -8.79
CA MET A 1 0.19 7.72 -8.12
C MET A 1 0.51 8.93 -7.26
N ILE A 2 1.06 8.71 -6.07
CA ILE A 2 1.66 9.78 -5.24
C ILE A 2 3.04 9.34 -4.76
N ILE A 3 3.90 10.30 -4.41
CA ILE A 3 5.16 10.05 -3.72
C ILE A 3 5.12 10.80 -2.39
N ARG A 4 5.39 10.10 -1.29
CA ARG A 4 5.40 10.67 0.06
C ARG A 4 6.76 10.51 0.71
N GLN A 5 7.22 11.59 1.32
CA GLN A 5 8.35 11.59 2.22
C GLN A 5 7.90 11.07 3.58
N LEU A 6 8.53 10.01 4.08
CA LEU A 6 8.27 9.51 5.42
C LEU A 6 9.38 9.93 6.39
N LYS A 7 9.08 9.91 7.69
CA LYS A 7 10.13 9.98 8.73
C LYS A 7 10.97 8.71 8.67
N ALA A 8 12.27 8.81 8.99
CA ALA A 8 13.21 7.68 8.90
C ALA A 8 12.69 6.40 9.59
N LYS A 9 12.22 6.51 10.84
CA LYS A 9 11.66 5.37 11.58
C LYS A 9 10.42 4.73 10.91
N GLN A 10 9.53 5.55 10.36
CA GLN A 10 8.35 5.05 9.64
C GLN A 10 8.76 4.34 8.35
N PHE A 11 9.72 4.90 7.63
CA PHE A 11 10.27 4.28 6.43
C PHE A 11 10.95 2.95 6.73
N GLU A 12 11.83 2.90 7.72
CA GLU A 12 12.52 1.66 8.13
C GLU A 12 11.55 0.58 8.56
N GLY A 13 10.55 0.91 9.38
CA GLY A 13 9.52 -0.02 9.82
C GLY A 13 8.70 -0.56 8.65
N LEU A 14 8.22 0.33 7.77
CA LEU A 14 7.45 -0.07 6.60
C LEU A 14 8.30 -0.90 5.63
N HIS A 15 9.53 -0.49 5.35
CA HIS A 15 10.44 -1.22 4.46
C HIS A 15 10.73 -2.62 4.97
N LYS A 16 11.01 -2.77 6.28
CA LYS A 16 11.20 -4.09 6.91
C LYS A 16 9.94 -4.95 6.77
N PHE A 17 8.76 -4.38 6.96
CA PHE A 17 7.49 -5.09 6.72
C PHE A 17 7.37 -5.54 5.26
N LEU A 18 7.64 -4.66 4.29
CA LEU A 18 7.53 -4.97 2.86
C LEU A 18 8.44 -6.13 2.45
N VAL A 19 9.72 -6.07 2.84
CA VAL A 19 10.71 -7.12 2.53
C VAL A 19 10.32 -8.48 3.14
N THR A 20 9.63 -8.51 4.28
CA THR A 20 9.37 -9.74 5.02
C THR A 20 7.98 -10.34 4.82
N LYS A 21 6.99 -9.52 4.45
CA LYS A 21 5.57 -9.92 4.46
C LYS A 21 4.79 -9.53 3.22
N ALA A 22 5.28 -8.61 2.39
CA ALA A 22 4.58 -8.21 1.18
C ALA A 22 4.88 -9.15 0.02
N HIS A 23 3.95 -9.22 -0.92
CA HIS A 23 4.14 -9.99 -2.14
C HIS A 23 4.98 -9.19 -3.13
N VAL A 24 5.98 -9.84 -3.73
CA VAL A 24 6.78 -9.28 -4.82
C VAL A 24 6.47 -10.11 -6.05
N GLU A 25 5.92 -9.45 -7.06
CA GLU A 25 5.71 -10.09 -8.37
C GLU A 25 7.07 -10.25 -9.07
N PRO A 26 7.27 -11.32 -9.87
CA PRO A 26 8.49 -11.49 -10.64
C PRO A 26 8.80 -10.24 -11.49
N LEU A 27 10.06 -9.81 -11.45
CA LEU A 27 10.57 -8.66 -12.23
C LEU A 27 9.96 -7.29 -11.83
N GLU A 28 9.37 -7.18 -10.65
CA GLU A 28 8.89 -5.89 -10.12
C GLU A 28 9.73 -5.40 -8.92
N ALA A 29 10.03 -4.09 -8.92
CA ALA A 29 10.64 -3.41 -7.77
C ALA A 29 9.61 -2.96 -6.72
N SER A 30 8.33 -3.14 -7.02
CA SER A 30 7.21 -2.79 -6.15
C SER A 30 6.71 -3.98 -5.34
N TYR A 31 6.12 -3.66 -4.20
CA TYR A 31 5.50 -4.60 -3.28
C TYR A 31 3.98 -4.45 -3.33
N THR A 32 3.30 -5.58 -3.30
CA THR A 32 1.84 -5.66 -3.18
C THR A 32 1.47 -5.99 -1.74
N VAL A 33 0.66 -5.13 -1.12
CA VAL A 33 0.28 -5.24 0.28
C VAL A 33 -1.24 -5.34 0.40
N ASN A 34 -1.70 -6.36 1.12
CA ASN A 34 -3.09 -6.50 1.49
C ASN A 34 -3.37 -5.74 2.81
N MET A 35 -4.49 -5.02 2.82
CA MET A 35 -4.97 -4.24 3.94
C MET A 35 -6.48 -4.41 4.07
N THR A 36 -6.98 -4.46 5.30
CA THR A 36 -8.41 -4.39 5.58
C THR A 36 -8.68 -3.19 6.48
N ILE A 37 -9.69 -2.38 6.12
CA ILE A 37 -10.18 -1.24 6.91
C ILE A 37 -11.69 -1.35 6.99
N ASN A 38 -12.25 -1.47 8.20
CA ASN A 38 -13.70 -1.61 8.43
C ASN A 38 -14.34 -2.67 7.52
N ASP A 39 -13.75 -3.88 7.50
CA ASP A 39 -14.18 -5.02 6.68
C ASP A 39 -14.11 -4.81 5.16
N VAL A 40 -13.53 -3.69 4.71
CA VAL A 40 -13.26 -3.43 3.31
C VAL A 40 -11.81 -3.80 2.99
N GLU A 41 -11.63 -4.63 1.97
CA GLU A 41 -10.32 -5.07 1.51
C GLU A 41 -9.71 -4.11 0.48
N TYR A 42 -8.41 -3.89 0.65
CA TYR A 42 -7.59 -3.07 -0.23
C TYR A 42 -6.30 -3.80 -0.57
N VAL A 43 -5.87 -3.63 -1.82
CA VAL A 43 -4.57 -4.06 -2.31
C VAL A 43 -3.80 -2.82 -2.73
N ILE A 44 -2.69 -2.56 -2.06
CA ILE A 44 -1.87 -1.37 -2.24
C ILE A 44 -0.56 -1.78 -2.90
N LYS A 45 -0.24 -1.19 -4.04
CA LYS A 45 1.06 -1.36 -4.70
C LYS A 45 1.98 -0.20 -4.34
N VAL A 46 3.04 -0.49 -3.59
CA VAL A 46 4.00 0.51 -3.10
C VAL A 46 5.42 0.21 -3.59
N GLN A 47 6.21 1.26 -3.76
CA GLN A 47 7.62 1.14 -4.11
C GLN A 47 8.46 2.01 -3.19
N PRO A 48 9.39 1.42 -2.41
CA PRO A 48 10.41 2.17 -1.70
C PRO A 48 11.31 2.93 -2.66
N GLU A 49 11.58 4.18 -2.33
CA GLU A 49 12.38 5.10 -3.11
C GLU A 49 13.52 5.69 -2.27
N ARG A 50 14.48 6.31 -2.96
CA ARG A 50 15.59 7.01 -2.29
C ARG A 50 15.09 8.09 -1.34
N TYR A 51 15.89 8.39 -0.32
CA TYR A 51 15.61 9.44 0.67
C TYR A 51 14.36 9.20 1.51
N ASN A 52 14.10 7.95 1.93
CA ASN A 52 12.95 7.58 2.77
C ASN A 52 11.59 7.94 2.14
N LYS A 53 11.51 7.84 0.81
CA LYS A 53 10.28 8.10 0.06
C LYS A 53 9.56 6.80 -0.24
N ILE A 54 8.24 6.84 -0.27
CA ILE A 54 7.40 5.75 -0.77
C ILE A 54 6.57 6.28 -1.92
N ALA A 55 6.62 5.61 -3.06
CA ALA A 55 5.65 5.78 -4.13
C ALA A 55 4.46 4.86 -3.88
N VAL A 56 3.25 5.39 -3.92
CA VAL A 56 2.01 4.61 -3.99
C VAL A 56 1.57 4.63 -5.44
N LEU A 57 1.76 3.51 -6.12
CA LEU A 57 1.52 3.39 -7.56
C LEU A 57 0.02 3.34 -7.84
N GLN A 58 -0.67 2.44 -7.15
CA GLN A 58 -2.11 2.23 -7.24
C GLN A 58 -2.67 1.57 -5.98
N VAL A 59 -3.98 1.73 -5.78
CA VAL A 59 -4.74 0.96 -4.80
C VAL A 59 -5.98 0.39 -5.46
N LEU A 60 -6.24 -0.90 -5.23
CA LEU A 60 -7.48 -1.55 -5.58
C LEU A 60 -8.32 -1.72 -4.31
N ARG A 61 -9.56 -1.27 -4.34
CA ARG A 61 -10.57 -1.70 -3.37
C ARG A 61 -11.26 -2.94 -3.91
N ILE A 62 -11.43 -3.95 -3.07
CA ILE A 62 -12.05 -5.24 -3.42
C ILE A 62 -13.41 -5.32 -2.74
N TYR A 63 -14.43 -5.56 -3.55
CA TYR A 63 -15.77 -5.93 -3.09
C TYR A 63 -15.95 -7.42 -3.34
N ARG A 64 -16.17 -8.21 -2.29
CA ARG A 64 -16.47 -9.63 -2.41
C ARG A 64 -17.98 -9.80 -2.52
N GLU A 65 -18.44 -10.14 -3.71
CA GLU A 65 -19.85 -10.32 -4.05
C GLU A 65 -20.11 -11.79 -4.43
N GLU A 66 -21.37 -12.25 -4.39
CA GLU A 66 -21.71 -13.67 -4.65
C GLU A 66 -21.31 -14.13 -6.06
N CYS A 67 -21.34 -13.24 -7.04
CA CYS A 67 -20.96 -13.52 -8.43
C CYS A 67 -19.45 -13.39 -8.71
N GLY A 68 -18.63 -13.13 -7.69
CA GLY A 68 -17.19 -12.92 -7.80
C GLY A 68 -16.73 -11.54 -7.32
N PRO A 69 -15.41 -11.31 -7.24
CA PRO A 69 -14.90 -10.03 -6.75
C PRO A 69 -15.04 -8.93 -7.80
N ARG A 70 -15.48 -7.75 -7.35
CA ARG A 70 -15.43 -6.51 -8.11
C ARG A 70 -14.30 -5.63 -7.60
N PHE A 71 -13.59 -4.97 -8.51
CA PHE A 71 -12.43 -4.14 -8.20
C PHE A 71 -12.70 -2.69 -8.55
N GLU A 72 -12.30 -1.78 -7.66
CA GLU A 72 -12.29 -0.34 -7.91
C GLU A 72 -10.86 0.19 -7.81
N LEU A 73 -10.36 0.74 -8.91
CA LEU A 73 -9.06 1.39 -8.95
C LEU A 73 -9.15 2.80 -8.36
N ILE A 74 -8.44 3.03 -7.27
CA ILE A 74 -8.33 4.34 -6.62
C ILE A 74 -7.10 5.05 -7.16
N THR A 75 -7.32 6.20 -7.79
CA THR A 75 -6.24 7.05 -8.35
C THR A 75 -6.15 8.44 -7.72
N LYS A 76 -7.17 8.86 -6.96
CA LYS A 76 -7.24 10.18 -6.31
C LYS A 76 -6.14 10.32 -5.25
N GLY A 77 -5.28 11.32 -5.40
CA GLY A 77 -4.07 11.47 -4.59
C GLY A 77 -4.31 11.63 -3.09
N ASN A 78 -5.38 12.32 -2.69
CA ASN A 78 -5.76 12.44 -1.28
C ASN A 78 -6.12 11.07 -0.67
N LEU A 79 -6.92 10.26 -1.36
CA LEU A 79 -7.28 8.90 -0.92
C LEU A 79 -6.06 7.99 -0.86
N LEU A 80 -5.21 8.03 -1.88
CA LEU A 80 -3.94 7.28 -1.88
C LEU A 80 -3.07 7.67 -0.69
N SER A 81 -3.03 8.96 -0.33
CA SER A 81 -2.27 9.40 0.84
C SER A 81 -2.88 8.91 2.13
N SER A 82 -4.20 8.98 2.29
CA SER A 82 -4.88 8.49 3.50
C SER A 82 -4.67 6.98 3.69
N LEU A 83 -4.73 6.21 2.61
CA LEU A 83 -4.51 4.75 2.65
C LEU A 83 -3.05 4.40 2.99
N LEU A 84 -2.08 5.19 2.53
CA LEU A 84 -0.69 5.04 2.96
C LEU A 84 -0.50 5.33 4.46
N GLU A 85 -1.12 6.39 4.98
CA GLU A 85 -1.06 6.68 6.42
C GLU A 85 -1.65 5.55 7.25
N MET A 86 -2.79 4.99 6.82
CA MET A 86 -3.39 3.80 7.45
C MET A 86 -2.46 2.58 7.37
N LEU A 87 -1.72 2.41 6.27
CA LEU A 87 -0.75 1.31 6.11
C LEU A 87 0.38 1.44 7.10
N ILE A 88 0.94 2.64 7.22
CA ILE A 88 2.02 2.92 8.17
C ILE A 88 1.52 2.69 9.59
N TYR A 89 0.31 3.16 9.93
CA TYR A 89 -0.29 2.96 11.24
C TYR A 89 -0.46 1.47 11.57
N GLN A 90 -0.97 0.65 10.66
CA GLN A 90 -1.22 -0.78 10.90
C GLN A 90 0.06 -1.65 10.95
N ARG A 91 1.17 -1.20 10.35
CA ARG A 91 2.38 -2.04 10.17
C ARG A 91 3.60 -1.57 10.95
N VAL A 92 3.61 -0.29 11.34
CA VAL A 92 4.72 0.35 12.05
C VAL A 92 4.29 0.90 13.42
N GLY A 93 2.98 1.04 13.64
CA GLY A 93 2.39 1.35 14.95
C GLY A 93 2.57 0.23 15.96
#